data_AF-A0A3Q9Y0V4-F1
#
_entry.id   AF-A0A3Q9Y0V4-F1
#
_cell.length_a   1.000
_cell.length_b   1.000
_cell.length_c   1.000
_cell.angle_alpha   90.00
_cell.angle_beta   90.00
_cell.angle_gamma   90.00
#
_symmetry.space_group_name_H-M   'P 1'
#
loop_
_entity.id
_entity.type
_entity.pdbx_description
1 polymer ?
#
loop_
_entity_poly.entity_id
_entity_poly.type
_entity_poly.pdbx_seq_one_letter_code
_entity_poly.pdbx_strand_id
1 'polypeptide(L)' 'MDNATFHKSQTTHELIKKAECEILFLPPYSPDLNTIETFWANFKKIVAANLSKFSTLAQTIDYSFLSIC' A
#
# COMPACT_ATOMS: atom_id res chain seq x y z
N MET A 1 3.46 4.15 8.85
CA MET A 1 3.38 5.14 7.77
C MET A 1 4.77 5.59 7.40
N ASP A 2 5.08 5.78 6.12
CA ASP A 2 6.34 6.37 5.72
C ASP A 2 6.38 7.89 6.00
N ASN A 3 7.47 8.55 5.63
CA ASN A 3 7.70 9.96 5.92
C ASN A 3 7.31 10.91 4.78
N ALA A 4 6.48 10.49 3.82
CA ALA A 4 6.04 11.39 2.75
C ALA A 4 5.39 12.65 3.35
N THR A 5 5.72 13.82 2.79
CA THR A 5 5.37 15.13 3.38
C THR A 5 3.88 15.31 3.61
N PHE A 6 3.04 14.76 2.72
CA PHE A 6 1.59 14.83 2.85
C PHE A 6 1.04 14.00 4.02
N HIS A 7 1.72 12.93 4.47
CA HIS A 7 1.30 12.19 5.66
C HIS A 7 1.45 12.97 6.96
N LYS A 8 2.28 14.02 6.96
CA LYS A 8 2.51 14.91 8.12
C LYS A 8 1.62 16.16 8.08
N SER A 9 0.72 16.26 7.10
CA SER A 9 -0.17 17.40 7.01
C SER A 9 -1.18 17.43 8.17
N GLN A 10 -1.53 18.63 8.62
CA GLN A 10 -2.54 18.82 9.67
C GLN A 10 -3.85 18.11 9.32
N THR A 11 -4.29 18.22 8.07
CA THR A 11 -5.50 17.56 7.56
C THR A 11 -5.43 16.04 7.72
N THR A 12 -4.31 15.41 7.40
CA THR A 12 -4.13 13.95 7.57
C THR A 12 -4.24 13.55 9.05
N HIS A 13 -3.58 14.30 9.95
CA HIS A 13 -3.64 14.03 11.38
C HIS A 13 -5.06 14.17 11.95
N GLU A 14 -5.81 15.20 11.54
CA GLU A 14 -7.19 15.41 11.97
C GLU A 14 -8.13 14.30 11.50
N LEU A 15 -8.00 13.85 10.25
CA LEU A 15 -8.80 12.75 9.71
C LEU A 15 -8.55 11.44 10.46
N ILE A 16 -7.29 11.14 10.76
CA ILE A 16 -6.89 9.92 11.49
C ILE A 16 -7.42 9.96 12.93
N LYS A 17 -7.29 11.11 13.62
CA LYS A 17 -7.84 11.30 14.97
C LYS A 17 -9.36 11.18 14.99
N LYS A 18 -10.06 11.71 13.97
CA LYS A 18 -11.52 11.57 13.83
C LYS A 18 -11.96 10.12 13.63
N ALA A 19 -11.09 9.29 13.05
CA ALA A 19 -11.28 7.85 12.93
C ALA A 19 -10.83 7.07 14.17
N GLU A 20 -10.55 7.74 15.30
CA GLU A 20 -10.08 7.14 16.56
C GLU A 20 -8.81 6.30 16.39
N CYS A 21 -7.98 6.66 15.41
CA CYS A 21 -6.73 5.98 15.10
C CYS A 21 -5.53 6.83 15.52
N GLU A 22 -4.37 6.17 15.67
CA GLU A 22 -3.09 6.83 15.90
C GLU A 22 -2.14 6.56 14.72
N ILE A 23 -1.25 7.52 14.44
CA ILE A 23 -0.27 7.39 13.38
C ILE A 23 1.08 6.97 13.96
N LEU A 24 1.65 5.88 13.45
CA LEU A 24 3.01 5.47 13.72
C LEU A 24 3.88 5.75 12.50
N PHE A 25 4.81 6.69 12.63
CA PHE A 25 5.82 6.95 11.60
C PHE A 25 6.99 5.99 11.75
N LEU A 26 7.44 5.46 10.61
CA LEU A 26 8.69 4.72 10.53
C LEU A 26 9.89 5.68 10.65
N PRO A 27 11.08 5.21 11.07
CA PRO A 27 12.29 6.00 10.97
C PRO A 27 12.56 6.40 9.50
N PRO A 28 13.20 7.56 9.25
CA PRO A 28 13.54 7.98 7.89
C PRO A 28 14.35 6.93 7.15
N TYR A 29 14.08 6.78 5.84
CA TYR A 29 14.79 5.85 4.96
C TYR A 29 14.84 4.39 5.44
N SER A 30 13.80 3.93 6.16
CA SER A 30 13.70 2.55 6.66
C SER A 30 12.62 1.74 5.92
N PRO A 31 12.76 1.47 4.61
CA PRO A 31 11.79 0.70 3.85
C PRO A 31 11.71 -0.77 4.30
N ASP A 32 12.79 -1.28 4.88
CA ASP A 32 12.89 -2.62 5.49
C ASP A 32 11.94 -2.81 6.67
N LEU A 33 11.59 -1.73 7.38
CA LEU A 33 10.62 -1.74 8.47
C LEU A 33 9.16 -1.62 7.98
N ASN A 34 8.94 -1.39 6.69
CA ASN A 34 7.61 -1.26 6.11
C ASN A 34 7.15 -2.60 5.50
N THR A 35 6.33 -3.35 6.23
CA THR A 35 5.88 -4.70 5.81
C THR A 35 5.16 -4.74 4.46
N ILE A 36 4.56 -3.63 4.05
CA ILE A 36 3.88 -3.53 2.74
C ILE A 36 4.86 -3.66 1.56
N GLU A 37 6.16 -3.35 1.74
CA GLU A 37 7.16 -3.48 0.66
C GLU A 37 7.34 -4.93 0.24
N THR A 38 7.36 -5.85 1.22
CA THR A 38 7.45 -7.29 0.96
C THR A 38 6.17 -7.80 0.31
N PHE A 39 5.01 -7.30 0.73
CA PHE A 39 3.74 -7.59 0.06
C PHE A 39 3.79 -7.16 -1.41
N TRP A 40 4.18 -5.92 -1.72
CA TRP A 40 4.27 -5.42 -3.10
C TRP A 40 5.28 -6.20 -3.95
N ALA A 41 6.42 -6.62 -3.38
CA ALA A 41 7.40 -7.43 -4.10
C ALA A 41 6.82 -8.76 -4.60
N ASN A 42 5.97 -9.40 -3.78
CA ASN A 42 5.28 -10.64 -4.15
C ASN A 42 4.07 -10.37 -5.05
N PHE A 43 3.27 -9.37 -4.71
CA PHE A 43 2.04 -9.04 -5.42
C PHE A 43 2.30 -8.65 -6.87
N LYS A 44 3.34 -7.87 -7.15
CA LYS A 44 3.73 -7.52 -8.53
C LYS A 44 4.00 -8.75 -9.40
N LYS A 45 4.55 -9.84 -8.84
CA LYS A 45 4.78 -11.09 -9.60
C LYS A 45 3.46 -11.76 -9.98
N ILE A 46 2.49 -11.75 -9.07
CA ILE A 46 1.16 -12.31 -9.29
C ILE A 46 0.41 -11.50 -10.35
N VAL A 47 0.43 -10.16 -10.23
CA VAL A 47 -0.16 -9.26 -11.24
C VAL A 47 0.48 -9.51 -12.61
N ALA A 48 1.82 -9.55 -12.69
CA ALA A 48 2.53 -9.80 -13.94
C ALA A 48 2.14 -11.13 -14.61
N ALA A 49 1.94 -12.19 -13.82
CA ALA A 49 1.50 -13.49 -14.32
C ALA A 49 0.06 -13.50 -14.86
N ASN A 50 -0.77 -12.51 -14.49
CA ASN A 50 -2.17 -12.41 -14.88
C ASN A 50 -2.45 -11.30 -15.92
N LEU A 51 -1.45 -10.50 -16.32
CA LEU A 51 -1.65 -9.35 -17.22
C LEU A 51 -2.35 -9.69 -18.55
N SER A 52 -2.12 -10.88 -19.09
CA SER A 52 -2.74 -11.31 -20.35
C SER A 52 -4.19 -11.78 -20.21
N LYS A 53 -4.69 -11.98 -18.97
CA LYS A 53 -6.04 -12.50 -18.73
C LYS A 53 -7.12 -11.43 -18.82
N PHE A 54 -6.76 -10.16 -18.72
CA PHE A 54 -7.71 -9.05 -18.67
C PHE A 54 -7.30 -7.93 -19.63
N SER A 55 -8.26 -7.10 -20.01
CA SER A 55 -8.02 -5.98 -20.92
C SER A 55 -7.42 -4.76 -20.24
N THR A 56 -7.50 -4.68 -18.91
CA THR A 56 -6.98 -3.54 -18.14
C THR A 56 -6.11 -3.99 -16.96
N LEU A 57 -5.17 -3.13 -16.59
CA LEU A 57 -4.35 -3.32 -15.40
C LEU A 57 -5.22 -3.35 -14.12
N ALA A 58 -6.26 -2.51 -14.05
CA ALA A 58 -7.16 -2.45 -12.90
C ALA A 58 -7.84 -3.80 -12.65
N GLN A 59 -8.44 -4.41 -13.68
CA GLN A 59 -9.04 -5.75 -13.57
C GLN A 59 -8.02 -6.81 -13.17
N THR A 60 -6.79 -6.71 -13.69
CA THR A 60 -5.71 -7.63 -13.33
C THR A 60 -5.33 -7.50 -11.87
N ILE A 61 -5.24 -6.27 -11.35
CA ILE A 61 -4.95 -5.97 -9.95
C ILE A 61 -6.06 -6.52 -9.06
N ASP A 62 -7.32 -6.22 -9.37
CA ASP A 62 -8.49 -6.68 -8.60
C ASP A 62 -8.53 -8.21 -8.52
N TYR A 63 -8.40 -8.89 -9.66
CA TYR A 63 -8.34 -10.34 -9.71
C TYR A 63 -7.15 -10.91 -8.93
N SER A 64 -5.97 -10.32 -9.12
CA SER A 64 -4.75 -10.79 -8.46
C SER A 64 -4.84 -10.61 -6.94
N PHE A 65 -5.47 -9.53 -6.48
CA PHE A 65 -5.63 -9.26 -5.05
C PHE A 65 -6.56 -10.27 -4.40
N LEU A 66 -7.71 -10.55 -5.05
CA LEU A 66 -8.66 -11.57 -4.61
C LEU A 66 -8.10 -13.00 -4.64
N SER A 67 -7.01 -13.25 -5.38
CA SER A 67 -6.35 -14.56 -5.41
C SER A 67 -5.36 -14.81 -4.26
N ILE A 68 -5.08 -13.79 -3.44
CA ILE A 68 -4.16 -13.84 -2.29
C ILE A 68 -4.91 -13.91 -0.96
N CYS A 69 -6.15 -13.42 -0.93
CA CYS A 69 -7.09 -13.55 0.18
C CYS A 69 -7.80 -14.91 0.12
#